data_AF-A0A5K1AWT6-F1
#
_entry.id   AF-A0A5K1AWT6-F1
#
_cell.length_a   1.000
_cell.length_b   1.000
_cell.length_c   1.000
_cell.angle_alpha   90.00
_cell.angle_beta   90.00
_cell.angle_gamma   90.00
#
_symmetry.space_group_name_H-M   'P 1'
#
loop_
_entity.id
_entity.type
_entity.pdbx_description
1 polymer ?
#
loop_
_entity_poly.entity_id
_entity_poly.type
_entity_poly.pdbx_seq_one_letter_code
_entity_poly.pdbx_strand_id
1 'polypeptide(L)'
;VNVALVCADQGGAEKVLMQETSNLVGAYSMRLKGSPDMRRCFARVVGSPQGNWCTASAGPARSLSPSVSMFGVSFYTVDSLLLQPARPMSFCPKSLNPRPAHPVFPAIPPLPFLQPSACPSR
;
A
#
# COMPACT_ATOMS: atom_id res chain seq x y z
N VAL A 1 12.48 -1.00 -0.12
CA VAL A 1 11.18 -0.86 0.59
C VAL A 1 10.16 -1.68 -0.18
N ASN A 2 9.32 -2.46 0.49
CA ASN A 2 8.29 -3.25 -0.17
C ASN A 2 7.00 -2.45 -0.34
N VAL A 3 6.51 -2.36 -1.56
CA VAL A 3 5.27 -1.67 -1.92
C VAL A 3 4.27 -2.70 -2.42
N ALA A 4 3.05 -2.65 -1.92
CA ALA A 4 1.95 -3.47 -2.40
C ALA A 4 0.89 -2.62 -3.08
N LEU A 5 0.38 -3.11 -4.21
CA LEU A 5 -0.85 -2.65 -4.83
C LEU A 5 -2.01 -3.46 -4.27
N VAL A 6 -3.00 -2.76 -3.70
CA VAL A 6 -4.13 -3.36 -3.03
C VAL A 6 -5.40 -2.77 -3.61
N CYS A 7 -6.41 -3.61 -3.84
CA CYS A 7 -7.72 -3.17 -4.32
C CYS A 7 -8.81 -3.67 -3.39
N ALA A 8 -9.76 -2.80 -3.10
CA ALA A 8 -10.97 -3.17 -2.37
C ALA A 8 -12.01 -3.72 -3.35
N ASP A 9 -12.68 -4.82 -2.98
CA ASP A 9 -13.83 -5.33 -3.73
C ASP A 9 -15.09 -4.48 -3.46
N GLN A 10 -16.25 -4.95 -3.94
CA GLN A 10 -17.51 -4.23 -3.71
C GLN A 10 -17.95 -4.21 -2.25
N GLY A 11 -17.59 -5.22 -1.47
CA GLY A 11 -17.82 -5.32 -0.02
C GLY A 11 -16.74 -4.65 0.84
N GLY A 12 -15.72 -4.04 0.23
CA GLY A 12 -14.65 -3.35 0.96
C GLY A 12 -13.55 -4.25 1.51
N ALA A 13 -13.58 -5.56 1.24
CA ALA A 13 -12.47 -6.45 1.55
C ALA A 13 -11.29 -6.14 0.60
N GLU A 14 -10.12 -5.96 1.21
CA GLU A 14 -8.90 -5.63 0.50
C GLU A 14 -8.18 -6.87 -0.01
N LYS A 15 -7.74 -6.85 -1.26
CA LYS A 15 -6.89 -7.89 -1.84
C LYS A 15 -5.60 -7.29 -2.39
N VAL A 16 -4.48 -7.91 -2.04
CA VAL A 16 -3.18 -7.59 -2.66
C VAL A 16 -3.17 -8.13 -4.09
N LEU A 17 -3.01 -7.23 -5.07
CA LEU A 17 -2.86 -7.62 -6.47
C LEU A 17 -1.43 -7.98 -6.82
N MET A 18 -0.47 -7.20 -6.31
CA MET A 18 0.94 -7.30 -6.65
C MET A 18 1.79 -6.63 -5.58
N GLN A 19 3.00 -7.12 -5.38
CA GLN A 19 3.98 -6.54 -4.46
C GLN A 19 5.33 -6.45 -5.17
N GLU A 20 6.01 -5.33 -5.01
CA GLU A 20 7.33 -5.07 -5.60
C GLU A 20 8.27 -4.40 -4.60
N THR A 21 9.56 -4.55 -4.82
CA THR A 21 10.59 -3.86 -4.04
C THR A 21 11.05 -2.60 -4.76
N SER A 22 11.00 -1.46 -4.07
CA SER A 22 11.58 -0.22 -4.56
C SER A 22 13.09 -0.35 -4.79
N ASN A 23 13.62 0.34 -5.79
CA ASN A 23 15.06 0.42 -6.03
C ASN A 23 15.77 1.31 -4.98
N LEU A 24 17.08 1.51 -5.16
CA LEU A 24 17.94 2.27 -4.23
C LEU A 24 17.51 3.73 -4.04
N VAL A 25 16.93 4.36 -5.07
CA VAL A 25 16.44 5.75 -5.00
C VAL A 25 14.96 5.83 -4.58
N GLY A 26 14.35 4.71 -4.21
CA GLY A 26 12.95 4.63 -3.78
C GLY A 26 11.93 4.57 -4.91
N ALA A 27 12.36 4.50 -6.18
CA ALA A 27 11.44 4.35 -7.30
C ALA A 27 10.98 2.89 -7.43
N TYR A 28 9.72 2.72 -7.84
CA TYR A 28 9.11 1.41 -8.10
C TYR A 28 8.19 1.51 -9.31
N SER A 29 8.00 0.39 -10.00
CA SER A 29 7.07 0.27 -11.12
C SER A 29 6.44 -1.10 -11.09
N MET A 30 5.13 -1.17 -11.34
CA MET A 30 4.39 -2.43 -11.35
C MET A 30 3.77 -2.64 -12.73
N ARG A 31 3.70 -3.89 -13.17
CA ARG A 31 3.08 -4.28 -14.45
C ARG A 31 1.99 -5.29 -14.19
N LEU A 32 0.75 -4.90 -14.48
CA LEU A 32 -0.41 -5.77 -14.39
C LEU A 32 -0.73 -6.31 -15.78
N LYS A 33 -1.13 -7.58 -15.84
CA LYS A 33 -1.68 -8.17 -17.07
C LYS A 33 -3.16 -7.81 -17.19
N GLY A 34 -3.61 -7.54 -18.41
CA GLY A 34 -4.99 -7.16 -18.70
C GLY A 34 -5.29 -5.69 -18.39
N SER A 35 -6.58 -5.37 -18.23
CA SER A 35 -7.06 -4.02 -17.93
C SER A 35 -7.98 -4.04 -16.71
N PRO A 36 -7.44 -4.37 -15.52
CA PRO A 36 -8.24 -4.38 -14.30
C PRO A 36 -8.73 -2.97 -13.94
N ASP A 37 -9.91 -2.87 -13.31
CA ASP A 37 -10.43 -1.60 -12.80
C ASP A 37 -9.60 -1.14 -11.59
N MET A 38 -8.93 0.01 -11.73
CA MET A 38 -8.03 0.57 -10.71
C MET A 38 -8.70 1.58 -9.78
N ARG A 39 -10.00 1.88 -9.96
CA ARG A 39 -10.70 2.95 -9.21
C ARG A 39 -10.72 2.75 -7.69
N ARG A 40 -10.67 1.49 -7.22
CA ARG A 40 -10.68 1.13 -5.80
C ARG A 40 -9.34 0.60 -5.32
N CYS A 41 -8.28 0.95 -6.04
CA CYS A 41 -6.94 0.49 -5.76
C CYS A 41 -6.08 1.60 -5.16
N PHE A 42 -5.16 1.20 -4.29
CA PHE A 42 -4.20 2.07 -3.65
C PHE A 42 -2.87 1.33 -3.49
N ALA A 43 -1.78 2.09 -3.49
CA ALA A 43 -0.48 1.58 -3.13
C ALA A 43 -0.19 1.88 -1.67
N ARG A 44 0.45 0.93 -0.98
CA ARG A 44 0.93 1.11 0.40
C ARG A 44 2.29 0.46 0.61
N VAL A 45 3.07 0.99 1.54
CA VAL A 45 4.28 0.32 1.99
C VAL A 45 3.90 -0.80 2.95
N VAL A 46 4.40 -2.01 2.68
CA VAL A 46 4.14 -3.20 3.50
C VAL A 46 5.39 -3.70 4.22
N GLY A 47 6.56 -3.12 3.95
CA GLY A 47 7.78 -3.48 4.67
C GLY A 47 8.99 -2.63 4.33
N SER A 48 9.94 -2.58 5.25
CA SER A 48 11.24 -1.93 5.10
C SER A 48 12.36 -2.95 5.25
N PRO A 49 13.51 -2.77 4.57
CA PRO A 49 14.73 -3.50 4.93
C PRO A 49 15.08 -3.28 6.41
N GLN A 50 15.55 -4.34 7.05
CA GLN A 50 16.01 -4.32 8.44
C GLN A 50 17.30 -3.48 8.54
N GLY A 51 17.37 -2.59 9.54
CA GLY A 51 18.52 -1.70 9.76
C GLY A 51 18.38 -0.26 9.24
N ASN A 52 17.23 0.10 8.66
CA ASN A 52 16.95 1.49 8.29
C ASN A 52 16.28 2.26 9.46
N TRP A 53 16.54 3.56 9.62
CA TRP A 53 15.97 4.37 10.71
C TRP A 53 14.47 4.73 10.50
N CYS A 54 13.94 4.46 9.30
CA CYS A 54 12.54 4.71 8.91
C CYS A 54 11.69 3.43 9.02
N THR A 55 11.46 2.92 10.24
CA THR A 55 10.80 1.61 10.44
C THR A 55 9.48 1.66 11.23
N ALA A 56 9.07 2.81 11.76
CA ALA A 56 7.94 2.86 12.67
C ALA A 56 6.57 2.87 12.02
N SER A 57 6.42 3.59 10.91
CA SER A 57 5.12 3.72 10.28
C SER A 57 5.26 3.94 8.78
N ALA A 58 4.59 3.07 8.04
CA ALA A 58 4.18 3.39 6.68
C ALA A 58 3.22 4.59 6.76
N GLY A 59 3.43 5.58 5.90
CA GLY A 59 2.48 6.67 5.71
C GLY A 59 1.14 6.16 5.17
N PRO A 60 0.16 7.06 4.98
CA PRO A 60 -1.14 6.67 4.45
C PRO A 60 -0.99 6.03 3.07
N ALA A 61 -1.84 5.04 2.80
CA ALA A 61 -2.01 4.50 1.46
C ALA A 61 -2.38 5.61 0.46
N ARG A 62 -1.95 5.46 -0.79
CA ARG A 62 -2.19 6.45 -1.84
C ARG A 62 -2.95 5.83 -3.00
N SER A 63 -4.00 6.50 -3.43
CA SER A 63 -4.78 6.11 -4.60
C SER A 63 -3.97 6.24 -5.89
N LEU A 64 -4.31 5.42 -6.88
CA LEU A 64 -3.70 5.48 -8.20
C LEU A 64 -4.40 6.57 -9.02
N SER A 65 -3.61 7.48 -9.57
CA SER A 65 -4.08 8.49 -10.50
C SER A 65 -3.82 8.02 -11.94
N PRO A 66 -4.84 7.99 -12.81
CA PRO A 66 -4.62 7.77 -14.23
C PRO A 66 -3.73 8.87 -14.80
N SER A 67 -2.68 8.51 -15.55
CA SER A 67 -1.79 9.50 -16.17
C SER A 67 -1.99 9.60 -17.68
N VAL A 68 -1.79 8.50 -18.40
CA VAL A 68 -1.93 8.43 -19.85
C VAL A 68 -2.29 7.01 -20.27
N SER A 69 -3.16 6.87 -21.27
CA SER A 69 -3.46 5.59 -21.91
C SER A 69 -3.05 5.66 -23.37
N MET A 70 -2.10 4.82 -23.78
CA MET A 70 -1.57 4.78 -25.15
C MET A 70 -1.22 3.33 -25.53
N PHE A 71 -1.41 2.98 -26.80
CA PHE A 71 -1.05 1.66 -27.36
C PHE A 71 -1.64 0.46 -26.60
N GLY A 72 -2.85 0.60 -26.05
CA GLY A 72 -3.50 -0.47 -25.27
C GLY A 72 -2.92 -0.65 -23.85
N VAL A 73 -2.04 0.24 -23.39
CA VAL A 73 -1.51 0.27 -22.03
C VAL A 73 -2.06 1.48 -21.30
N SER A 74 -2.57 1.26 -20.09
CA SER A 74 -2.99 2.35 -19.20
C SER A 74 -1.94 2.55 -18.12
N PHE A 75 -1.39 3.77 -18.06
CA PHE A 75 -0.41 4.16 -17.07
C PHE A 75 -1.09 4.83 -15.89
N TYR A 76 -0.62 4.48 -14.70
CA TYR A 76 -1.08 5.03 -13.44
C TYR A 76 0.12 5.53 -12.66
N THR A 77 -0.03 6.69 -12.05
CA THR A 77 0.93 7.27 -11.12
C THR A 77 0.37 7.23 -9.70
N VAL A 78 1.26 7.28 -8.74
CA VAL A 78 0.92 7.34 -7.32
C VAL A 78 1.74 8.46 -6.72
N ASP A 79 1.14 9.24 -5.83
CA ASP A 79 1.88 10.14 -4.97
C ASP A 79 2.98 9.40 -4.20
N SER A 80 4.01 10.12 -3.79
CA SER A 80 5.12 9.56 -3.01
C SER A 80 4.60 8.84 -1.76
N LEU A 81 4.92 7.56 -1.64
CA LEU A 81 4.69 6.79 -0.43
C LEU A 81 5.78 7.13 0.59
N LEU A 82 5.37 7.34 1.84
CA LEU A 82 6.26 7.79 2.91
C LEU A 82 6.53 6.67 3.90
N LEU A 83 7.76 6.66 4.41
CA LEU A 83 8.18 5.81 5.50
C LEU A 83 8.78 6.70 6.57
N GLN A 84 8.19 6.72 7.75
CA GLN A 84 8.57 7.66 8.79
C GLN A 84 9.50 7.03 9.83
N PRO A 85 10.45 7.81 10.38
CA PRO A 85 11.25 7.39 11.51
C PRO A 85 10.39 7.22 12.75
N ALA A 86 10.83 6.31 13.65
CA ALA A 86 10.14 6.04 14.92
C ALA A 86 10.07 7.23 15.85
N ARG A 87 11.04 8.13 15.73
CA ARG A 87 11.10 9.36 16.50
C ARG A 87 11.30 10.49 15.50
N PRO A 88 10.58 11.61 15.65
CA PRO A 88 10.85 12.79 14.86
C PRO A 88 12.31 13.20 15.10
N MET A 89 12.96 13.65 14.03
CA MET A 89 14.34 14.11 14.13
C MET A 89 14.43 15.35 15.01
N SER A 90 15.58 15.57 15.64
CA SER A 90 15.81 16.69 16.57
C SER A 90 15.64 18.07 15.94
N PHE A 91 15.80 18.18 14.62
CA PHE A 91 15.60 19.41 13.86
C PHE A 91 14.14 19.71 13.51
N CYS A 92 13.22 18.75 13.69
CA CYS A 92 11.81 19.00 13.44
C CYS A 92 11.27 19.98 14.51
N PRO A 93 10.56 21.05 14.12
CA PRO A 93 9.93 21.93 15.09
C PRO A 93 8.95 21.12 15.92
N LYS A 94 9.02 21.28 17.25
CA LYS A 94 8.06 20.67 18.17
C LYS A 94 6.70 21.32 17.90
N SER A 95 5.71 20.52 17.52
CA SER A 95 4.36 21.06 17.28
C SER A 95 3.81 21.62 18.59
N LEU A 96 3.48 22.91 18.61
CA LEU A 96 2.81 23.57 19.74
C LEU A 96 1.32 23.21 19.81
N ASN A 97 0.76 22.65 18.74
CA ASN A 97 -0.61 22.15 18.66
C ASN A 97 -0.59 20.69 18.18
N PRO A 98 -0.72 19.69 19.07
CA PRO A 98 -0.90 18.33 18.62
C PRO A 98 -2.22 18.25 17.85
N ARG A 99 -2.16 18.00 16.55
CA ARG A 99 -3.37 17.61 15.80
C ARG A 99 -3.90 16.33 16.47
N PRO A 100 -5.22 16.21 16.71
CA PRO A 100 -5.80 14.97 17.20
C PRO A 100 -5.30 13.82 16.32
N ALA A 101 -4.70 12.80 16.95
CA ALA A 101 -4.26 11.61 16.23
C ALA A 101 -5.47 11.10 15.43
N HIS A 102 -5.34 11.01 14.09
CA HIS A 102 -6.33 10.29 13.32
C HIS A 102 -6.38 8.86 13.89
N PRO A 103 -7.57 8.29 14.09
CA PRO A 103 -7.69 6.94 14.61
C PRO A 103 -6.89 6.01 13.70
N VAL A 104 -5.83 5.43 14.28
CA VAL A 104 -5.09 4.34 13.65
C VAL A 104 -6.08 3.18 13.61
N PHE A 105 -6.60 2.87 12.42
CA PHE A 105 -7.38 1.65 12.27
C PHE A 105 -6.47 0.47 12.67
N PRO A 106 -6.90 -0.40 13.59
CA PRO A 106 -6.13 -1.56 13.95
C PRO A 106 -5.86 -2.39 12.69
N ALA A 107 -4.62 -2.83 12.52
CA ALA A 107 -4.27 -3.78 11.47
C ALA A 107 -5.21 -4.99 11.60
N ILE A 108 -5.99 -5.25 10.55
CA ILE A 108 -6.90 -6.40 10.52
C ILE A 108 -6.04 -7.65 10.72
N PRO A 109 -6.29 -8.46 11.77
CA PRO A 109 -5.55 -9.70 11.98
C PRO A 109 -5.80 -10.62 10.76
N PRO A 110 -4.80 -11.40 10.33
CA PRO A 110 -5.01 -12.35 9.24
C PRO A 110 -6.16 -13.29 9.60
N LEU A 111 -7.22 -13.28 8.80
CA LEU A 111 -8.32 -14.23 8.95
C LEU A 111 -7.77 -15.65 8.85
N PRO A 112 -8.10 -16.57 9.77
CA PRO A 112 -7.71 -17.96 9.64
C PRO A 112 -8.30 -18.52 8.34
N PHE A 113 -7.47 -19.21 7.58
CA PHE A 113 -7.85 -19.92 6.36
C PHE A 113 -9.05 -20.84 6.63
N LEU A 114 -10.25 -20.43 6.23
CA LEU A 114 -11.35 -21.36 6.02
C LEU A 114 -11.09 -22.03 4.67
N GLN A 115 -10.46 -23.21 4.69
CA GLN A 115 -10.41 -24.11 3.54
C GLN A 115 -11.84 -24.50 3.17
N PRO A 116 -12.34 -24.19 1.96
CA PRO A 116 -13.54 -24.81 1.44
C PRO A 116 -13.12 -25.96 0.52
N SER A 117 -13.04 -27.17 1.07
CA SER A 117 -13.01 -28.38 0.24
C SER A 117 -13.93 -29.44 0.85
N ALA A 118 -15.23 -29.15 0.79
CA ALA A 118 -16.26 -30.17 0.79
C ALA A 118 -17.20 -29.88 -0.39
N CYS A 119 -16.96 -30.55 -1.53
CA CYS A 119 -18.00 -30.80 -2.51
C CYS A 119 -18.24 -32.32 -2.54
N PRO A 120 -19.49 -32.80 -2.41
CA PRO A 120 -19.82 -34.20 -2.57
C PRO A 120 -19.86 -34.55 -4.07
N SER A 121 -19.24 -35.69 -4.41
CA SER A 121 -19.34 -36.28 -5.75
C SER A 121 -20.75 -36.83 -5.96
N ARG A 122 -21.36 -36.53 -7.10
CA ARG A 122 -22.50 -37.27 -7.65
C ARG A 122 -22.15 -37.72 -9.05
#